data_AF-A0A2J6SFY5-F1
#
_entry.id   AF-A0A2J6SFY5-F1
#
_cell.length_a   1.000
_cell.length_b   1.000
_cell.length_c   1.000
_cell.angle_alpha   90.00
_cell.angle_beta   90.00
_cell.angle_gamma   90.00
#
_symmetry.space_group_name_H-M   'P 1'
#
loop_
_entity.id
_entity.type
_entity.pdbx_description
1 polymer ?
#
loop_
_entity_poly.entity_id
_entity_poly.type
_entity_poly.pdbx_seq_one_letter_code
_entity_poly.pdbx_strand_id
1 'polypeptide(L)'
;MLHSMACLVSDIETIDVAIILSSTNEVNELRKLLDDSSVTKNSTHLRNPPRITLHNLYDIAPPSIQNITNPEDTTDLLRFKKYKYYEGFVLRPVAFKEMVQQWASGPVIWYETWPVDSPLRSDWIVAINEACAHTLGRTMENFGVSMTFWEGYTWILEKEIVMDMVNSPSRLEPGVEFWIRLLNAPSDIFESCLFKIHIAGRKQEQSSSTSALYTKYKVQNMKDALLDFGLEAAYNRLPAKADVIYEWFFYMLQEERLQDLLIEFLRQHKDFFVHFKPEFIDLVDRNILESFLRKAPLAMTVCGANTLPVDVIPSAQLKGAWNMTYM
;
A
#
# COMPACT_ATOMS: atom_id res chain seq x y z
N MET A 1 4.70 6.02 -16.56
CA MET A 1 3.96 4.82 -16.13
C MET A 1 4.13 3.65 -17.11
N LEU A 2 3.62 3.70 -18.35
CA LEU A 2 3.71 2.57 -19.31
C LEU A 2 5.15 2.19 -19.69
N HIS A 3 6.04 3.18 -19.88
CA HIS A 3 7.46 2.92 -20.15
C HIS A 3 8.16 2.26 -18.97
N SER A 4 7.77 2.62 -17.75
CA SER A 4 8.31 2.04 -16.52
C SER A 4 7.79 0.62 -16.33
N MET A 5 6.50 0.37 -16.54
CA MET A 5 5.93 -0.98 -16.52
C MET A 5 6.60 -1.91 -17.54
N ALA A 6 6.91 -1.41 -18.74
CA ALA A 6 7.60 -2.14 -19.80
C ALA A 6 9.01 -2.63 -19.41
N CYS A 7 9.74 -1.81 -18.65
CA CYS A 7 11.04 -2.18 -18.09
C CYS A 7 10.90 -3.10 -16.87
N LEU A 8 9.73 -3.10 -16.22
CA LEU A 8 9.51 -3.77 -14.95
C LEU A 8 8.90 -5.17 -15.07
N VAL A 9 8.29 -5.50 -16.21
CA VAL A 9 7.51 -6.74 -16.35
C VAL A 9 7.88 -7.45 -17.64
N SER A 10 8.66 -8.52 -17.54
CA SER A 10 9.13 -9.32 -18.68
C SER A 10 7.99 -10.02 -19.44
N ASP A 11 6.82 -10.11 -18.82
CA ASP A 11 5.58 -10.67 -19.36
C ASP A 11 4.48 -9.61 -19.45
N ILE A 12 4.81 -8.33 -19.62
CA ILE A 12 3.82 -7.23 -19.72
C ILE A 12 2.79 -7.47 -20.82
N GLU A 13 3.18 -8.20 -21.86
CA GLU A 13 2.32 -8.63 -22.97
C GLU A 13 1.16 -9.54 -22.52
N THR A 14 1.29 -10.18 -21.35
CA THR A 14 0.27 -11.07 -20.75
C THR A 14 -0.62 -10.37 -19.72
N ILE A 15 -0.35 -9.09 -19.42
CA ILE A 15 -1.07 -8.32 -18.42
C ILE A 15 -2.06 -7.38 -19.11
N ASP A 16 -3.34 -7.60 -18.83
CA ASP A 16 -4.40 -6.66 -19.17
C ASP A 16 -4.35 -5.46 -18.21
N VAL A 17 -4.02 -4.28 -18.73
CA VAL A 17 -3.93 -3.04 -17.95
C VAL A 17 -5.26 -2.30 -18.05
N ALA A 18 -6.00 -2.24 -16.96
CA ALA A 18 -7.21 -1.41 -16.85
C ALA A 18 -6.82 -0.01 -16.34
N ILE A 19 -7.10 1.02 -17.14
CA ILE A 19 -6.94 2.43 -16.75
C ILE A 19 -8.33 2.99 -16.48
N ILE A 20 -8.53 3.52 -15.27
CA ILE A 20 -9.77 4.15 -14.86
C ILE A 20 -9.58 5.66 -14.97
N LEU A 21 -10.46 6.30 -15.73
CA LEU A 21 -10.42 7.73 -16.04
C LEU A 21 -11.65 8.42 -15.49
N SER A 22 -11.51 9.69 -15.13
CA SER A 22 -12.54 10.42 -14.40
C SER A 22 -13.77 10.70 -15.26
N SER A 23 -13.60 10.89 -16.57
CA SER A 23 -14.70 11.30 -17.45
C SER A 23 -14.64 10.66 -18.82
N THR A 24 -15.77 10.73 -19.53
CA THR A 24 -15.85 10.31 -20.94
C THR A 24 -14.88 11.10 -21.81
N ASN A 25 -14.61 12.37 -21.48
CA ASN A 25 -13.65 13.19 -22.21
C ASN A 25 -12.22 12.66 -22.05
N GLU A 26 -11.79 12.36 -20.83
CA GLU A 26 -10.46 11.76 -20.58
C GLU A 26 -10.32 10.41 -21.28
N VAL A 27 -11.36 9.55 -21.25
CA VAL A 27 -11.38 8.27 -21.99
C VAL A 27 -11.14 8.50 -23.47
N ASN A 28 -11.84 9.46 -24.07
CA ASN A 28 -11.74 9.75 -25.49
C ASN A 28 -10.39 10.37 -25.86
N GLU A 29 -9.84 11.25 -25.02
CA GLU A 29 -8.52 11.86 -25.23
C GLU A 29 -7.40 10.84 -25.11
N LEU A 30 -7.40 10.00 -24.06
CA LEU A 30 -6.38 8.98 -23.90
C LEU A 30 -6.48 7.92 -24.99
N ARG A 31 -7.70 7.54 -25.42
CA ARG A 31 -7.88 6.62 -26.55
C ARG A 31 -7.25 7.18 -27.83
N LYS A 32 -7.49 8.46 -28.15
CA LYS A 32 -6.87 9.13 -29.29
C LYS A 32 -5.35 9.12 -29.22
N LEU A 33 -4.78 9.33 -28.03
CA LEU A 33 -3.33 9.28 -27.81
C LEU A 33 -2.75 7.87 -27.97
N LEU A 34 -3.48 6.84 -27.54
CA LEU A 34 -3.06 5.44 -27.69
C LEU A 34 -3.17 4.96 -29.15
N ASP A 35 -4.16 5.45 -29.89
CA ASP A 35 -4.33 5.16 -31.32
C ASP A 35 -3.31 5.94 -32.20
N ASP A 36 -2.71 7.01 -31.68
CA ASP A 36 -1.65 7.75 -32.35
C ASP A 36 -0.29 7.01 -32.27
N SER A 37 0.04 6.32 -33.37
CA SER A 37 1.30 5.60 -33.57
C SER A 37 2.59 6.43 -33.39
N SER A 38 2.51 7.76 -33.27
CA SER A 38 3.67 8.62 -33.02
C SER A 38 4.14 8.59 -31.57
N VAL A 39 3.25 8.30 -30.61
CA VAL A 39 3.53 8.27 -29.16
C VAL A 39 4.37 7.02 -28.79
N THR A 40 4.26 5.94 -29.57
CA THR A 40 4.97 4.66 -29.34
C THR A 40 6.31 4.54 -30.06
N LYS A 41 6.69 5.51 -30.92
CA LYS A 41 7.94 5.44 -31.73
C LYS A 41 9.23 5.52 -30.93
N ASN A 42 9.20 6.13 -29.74
CA ASN A 42 10.40 6.27 -28.90
C ASN A 42 10.62 5.09 -27.95
N SER A 43 9.77 4.05 -27.97
CA SER A 43 9.96 2.83 -27.18
C SER A 43 10.41 1.67 -28.07
N THR A 44 11.64 1.74 -28.57
CA THR A 44 12.29 0.69 -29.36
C THR A 44 12.45 -0.66 -28.64
N HIS A 45 12.04 -0.75 -27.37
CA HIS A 45 12.13 -1.96 -26.53
C HIS A 45 10.78 -2.61 -26.19
N LEU A 46 9.64 -1.99 -26.51
CA LEU A 46 8.32 -2.61 -26.35
C LEU A 46 7.96 -3.36 -27.63
N ARG A 47 8.33 -4.65 -27.71
CA ARG A 47 8.03 -5.48 -28.90
C ARG A 47 6.55 -5.76 -29.05
N ASN A 48 5.78 -5.86 -27.95
CA ASN A 48 4.32 -5.80 -27.97
C ASN A 48 3.81 -4.96 -26.78
N PRO A 49 3.02 -3.90 -26.99
CA PRO A 49 2.43 -3.14 -25.89
C PRO A 49 1.40 -3.99 -25.12
N PRO A 50 1.21 -3.77 -23.80
CA PRO A 50 0.16 -4.43 -23.03
C PRO A 50 -1.21 -4.14 -23.62
N ARG A 51 -2.17 -5.05 -23.41
CA ARG A 51 -3.56 -4.77 -23.74
C ARG A 51 -4.11 -3.76 -22.74
N ILE A 52 -4.35 -2.54 -23.21
CA ILE A 52 -4.91 -1.47 -22.40
C ILE A 52 -6.43 -1.43 -22.57
N THR A 53 -7.16 -1.50 -21.46
CA THR A 53 -8.60 -1.26 -21.41
C THR A 53 -8.85 0.04 -20.67
N LEU A 54 -9.56 0.97 -21.31
CA LEU A 54 -9.94 2.23 -20.69
C LEU A 54 -11.36 2.10 -20.14
N HIS A 55 -11.53 2.47 -18.87
CA HIS A 55 -12.81 2.50 -18.18
C HIS A 55 -13.13 3.93 -17.77
N ASN A 56 -14.37 4.36 -18.01
CA ASN A 56 -14.90 5.52 -17.32
C ASN A 56 -15.20 5.11 -15.87
N LEU A 57 -14.79 5.93 -14.90
CA LEU A 57 -15.10 5.75 -13.48
C LEU A 57 -16.61 5.57 -13.25
N TYR A 58 -17.45 6.29 -13.99
CA TYR A 58 -18.91 6.15 -13.93
C TYR A 58 -19.39 4.73 -14.27
N ASP A 59 -18.83 4.11 -15.31
CA ASP A 59 -19.29 2.81 -15.82
C ASP A 59 -18.96 1.66 -14.85
N ILE A 60 -17.91 1.82 -14.05
CA ILE A 60 -17.50 0.84 -13.04
C ILE A 60 -18.05 1.17 -11.65
N ALA A 61 -18.58 2.38 -11.47
CA ALA A 61 -19.16 2.81 -10.22
C ALA A 61 -20.49 2.06 -9.98
N PRO A 62 -20.80 1.72 -8.72
CA PRO A 62 -22.09 1.12 -8.37
C PRO A 62 -23.25 2.11 -8.63
N PRO A 63 -24.50 1.63 -8.81
CA PRO A 63 -25.65 2.48 -9.10
C PRO A 63 -25.86 3.63 -8.10
N SER A 64 -25.56 3.39 -6.82
CA SER A 64 -25.64 4.41 -5.76
C SER A 64 -24.70 5.61 -6.00
N ILE A 65 -23.54 5.37 -6.59
CA ILE A 65 -22.58 6.43 -6.99
C ILE A 65 -22.97 7.04 -8.32
N GLN A 66 -23.41 6.23 -9.29
CA GLN A 66 -23.91 6.70 -10.59
C GLN A 66 -25.08 7.69 -10.45
N ASN A 67 -25.89 7.56 -9.40
CA ASN A 67 -27.02 8.46 -9.15
C ASN A 67 -26.63 9.87 -8.66
N ILE A 68 -25.39 10.07 -8.21
CA ILE A 68 -24.91 11.33 -7.62
C ILE A 68 -23.78 11.97 -8.43
N THR A 69 -23.51 11.42 -9.61
CA THR A 69 -22.47 11.87 -10.54
C THR A 69 -22.95 11.62 -11.97
N ASN A 70 -22.15 11.96 -12.98
CA ASN A 70 -22.51 11.75 -14.37
C ASN A 70 -21.27 11.30 -15.17
N PRO A 71 -21.45 10.61 -16.30
CA PRO A 71 -20.32 10.06 -17.07
C PRO A 71 -19.44 11.11 -17.73
N GLU A 72 -19.89 12.36 -17.87
CA GLU A 72 -19.12 13.45 -18.46
C GLU A 72 -18.30 14.22 -17.43
N ASP A 73 -18.71 14.18 -16.16
CA ASP A 73 -18.13 14.95 -15.06
C ASP A 73 -18.31 14.22 -13.71
N THR A 74 -17.21 13.67 -13.21
CA THR A 74 -17.15 13.07 -11.87
C THR A 74 -16.60 14.00 -10.79
N THR A 75 -16.54 15.32 -11.04
CA THR A 75 -16.05 16.32 -10.06
C THR A 75 -16.82 16.26 -8.75
N ASP A 76 -18.12 15.91 -8.81
CA ASP A 76 -18.95 15.67 -7.63
C ASP A 76 -18.41 14.58 -6.70
N LEU A 77 -17.52 13.70 -7.17
CA LEU A 77 -16.84 12.72 -6.31
C LEU A 77 -15.66 13.32 -5.54
N LEU A 78 -15.09 14.45 -5.98
CA LEU A 78 -13.96 15.11 -5.31
C LEU A 78 -14.36 15.73 -3.97
N ARG A 79 -15.64 16.05 -3.78
CA ARG A 79 -16.16 16.54 -2.48
C ARG A 79 -15.92 15.55 -1.34
N PHE A 80 -15.71 14.27 -1.67
CA PHE A 80 -15.49 13.23 -0.70
C PHE A 80 -14.03 13.08 -0.28
N LYS A 81 -13.05 13.81 -0.86
CA LYS A 81 -11.61 13.85 -0.49
C LYS A 81 -10.87 12.49 -0.37
N LYS A 82 -11.53 11.37 -0.67
CA LYS A 82 -11.11 9.99 -0.43
C LYS A 82 -10.25 9.36 -1.54
N TYR A 83 -9.82 10.14 -2.54
CA TYR A 83 -9.10 9.65 -3.72
C TYR A 83 -7.70 10.27 -3.88
N LYS A 84 -6.90 10.29 -2.80
CA LYS A 84 -5.49 10.71 -2.87
C LYS A 84 -4.60 9.50 -3.19
N TYR A 85 -3.85 9.56 -4.28
CA TYR A 85 -2.95 8.47 -4.70
C TYR A 85 -1.49 8.79 -4.33
N TYR A 86 -0.71 7.75 -4.01
CA TYR A 86 0.74 7.82 -3.78
C TYR A 86 1.52 7.09 -4.88
N GLU A 87 2.72 7.58 -5.19
CA GLU A 87 3.64 6.98 -6.18
C GLU A 87 4.65 6.03 -5.51
N GLY A 88 4.91 4.88 -6.15
CA GLY A 88 5.90 3.90 -5.68
C GLY A 88 6.94 3.57 -6.75
N PHE A 89 8.15 3.23 -6.32
CA PHE A 89 9.28 2.83 -7.17
C PHE A 89 9.61 1.36 -6.95
N VAL A 90 9.53 0.56 -8.00
CA VAL A 90 9.88 -0.85 -7.96
C VAL A 90 11.39 -1.00 -8.11
N LEU A 91 12.03 -1.64 -7.13
CA LEU A 91 13.47 -1.84 -7.06
C LEU A 91 13.92 -3.15 -7.70
N ARG A 92 13.05 -4.18 -7.65
CA ARG A 92 13.33 -5.54 -8.14
C ARG A 92 12.22 -6.05 -9.07
N PRO A 93 12.11 -5.49 -10.29
CA PRO A 93 11.05 -5.87 -11.25
C PRO A 93 10.95 -7.36 -11.56
N VAL A 94 12.10 -7.99 -11.82
CA VAL A 94 12.18 -9.41 -12.23
C VAL A 94 11.75 -10.38 -11.12
N ALA A 95 11.57 -9.89 -9.88
CA ALA A 95 11.19 -10.67 -8.71
C ALA A 95 9.79 -10.33 -8.16
N PHE A 96 9.01 -9.47 -8.82
CA PHE A 96 7.69 -9.05 -8.30
C PHE A 96 6.73 -10.25 -8.17
N LYS A 97 6.71 -11.16 -9.15
CA LYS A 97 5.91 -12.38 -9.09
C LYS A 97 6.31 -13.28 -7.92
N GLU A 98 7.60 -13.47 -7.73
CA GLU A 98 8.15 -14.24 -6.61
C GLU A 98 7.77 -13.59 -5.27
N MET A 99 7.91 -12.28 -5.16
CA MET A 99 7.50 -11.49 -3.99
C MET A 99 6.02 -11.69 -3.66
N VAL A 100 5.12 -11.53 -4.65
CA VAL A 100 3.68 -11.73 -4.46
C VAL A 100 3.39 -13.17 -4.02
N GLN A 101 4.04 -14.16 -4.64
CA GLN A 101 3.88 -15.57 -4.26
C GLN A 101 4.37 -15.84 -2.83
N GLN A 102 5.52 -15.28 -2.45
CA GLN A 102 6.07 -15.42 -1.10
C GLN A 102 5.13 -14.75 -0.09
N TRP A 103 4.66 -13.52 -0.33
CA TRP A 103 3.69 -12.85 0.53
C TRP A 103 2.39 -13.65 0.66
N ALA A 104 1.81 -14.10 -0.46
CA ALA A 104 0.54 -14.82 -0.49
C ALA A 104 0.55 -16.15 0.28
N SER A 105 1.72 -16.78 0.43
CA SER A 105 1.87 -18.02 1.21
C SER A 105 1.75 -17.84 2.73
N GLY A 106 1.78 -16.61 3.23
CA GLY A 106 1.57 -16.33 4.65
C GLY A 106 1.54 -14.83 4.93
N PRO A 107 0.49 -14.12 4.46
CA PRO A 107 0.42 -12.67 4.57
C PRO A 107 0.28 -12.22 6.03
N VAL A 108 1.04 -11.20 6.41
CA VAL A 108 0.95 -10.57 7.72
C VAL A 108 0.20 -9.24 7.60
N ILE A 109 -0.81 -9.07 8.46
CA ILE A 109 -1.52 -7.83 8.68
C ILE A 109 -0.99 -7.24 9.98
N TRP A 110 -0.20 -6.19 9.85
CA TRP A 110 0.36 -5.49 10.99
C TRP A 110 -0.64 -4.49 11.57
N TYR A 111 -0.63 -4.41 12.90
CA TYR A 111 -1.26 -3.36 13.67
C TYR A 111 -0.31 -2.87 14.76
N GLU A 112 -0.64 -1.73 15.35
CA GLU A 112 0.06 -1.19 16.51
C GLU A 112 -0.93 -0.91 17.64
N THR A 113 -0.41 -0.83 18.85
CA THR A 113 -1.20 -0.49 20.03
C THR A 113 -0.58 0.71 20.73
N TRP A 114 -1.28 1.83 20.65
CA TRP A 114 -0.87 3.09 21.27
C TRP A 114 -1.89 3.48 22.34
N PRO A 115 -1.50 3.48 23.63
CA PRO A 115 -2.31 4.05 24.70
C PRO A 115 -2.70 5.51 24.40
N VAL A 116 -3.81 5.96 24.97
CA VAL A 116 -4.37 7.32 24.73
C VAL A 116 -3.35 8.42 25.03
N ASP A 117 -2.52 8.22 26.05
CA ASP A 117 -1.48 9.12 26.51
C ASP A 117 -0.11 8.90 25.84
N SER A 118 -0.01 7.97 24.88
CA SER A 118 1.25 7.68 24.22
C SER A 118 1.68 8.84 23.31
N PRO A 119 2.94 9.30 23.38
CA PRO A 119 3.46 10.34 22.48
C PRO A 119 3.57 9.88 21.03
N LEU A 120 3.40 8.58 20.75
CA LEU A 120 3.44 7.96 19.43
C LEU A 120 2.03 7.74 18.86
N ARG A 121 0.98 8.07 19.63
CA ARG A 121 -0.40 8.02 19.17
C ARG A 121 -0.72 9.27 18.34
N SER A 122 -1.12 9.08 17.09
CA SER A 122 -1.59 10.15 16.21
C SER A 122 -3.12 10.16 16.14
N ASP A 123 -3.74 11.26 16.56
CA ASP A 123 -5.22 11.40 16.56
C ASP A 123 -5.81 11.31 15.15
N TRP A 124 -5.06 11.79 14.15
CA TRP A 124 -5.46 11.67 12.75
C TRP A 124 -5.55 10.21 12.28
N ILE A 125 -4.57 9.39 12.69
CA ILE A 125 -4.56 7.95 12.40
C ILE A 125 -5.73 7.24 13.05
N VAL A 126 -6.05 7.62 14.30
CA VAL A 126 -7.20 7.08 15.02
C VAL A 126 -8.49 7.43 14.29
N ALA A 127 -8.67 8.69 13.88
CA ALA A 127 -9.85 9.11 13.12
C ALA A 127 -10.01 8.36 11.79
N ILE A 128 -8.91 8.06 11.10
CA ILE A 128 -8.93 7.22 9.89
C ILE A 128 -9.39 5.80 10.21
N ASN A 129 -8.84 5.18 11.26
CA ASN A 129 -9.22 3.82 11.67
C ASN A 129 -10.70 3.75 12.06
N GLU A 130 -11.20 4.75 12.79
CA GLU A 130 -12.62 4.87 13.15
C GLU A 130 -13.51 5.01 11.92
N ALA A 131 -13.13 5.86 10.95
CA ALA A 131 -13.88 6.03 9.70
C ALA A 131 -13.86 4.75 8.84
N CYS A 132 -12.74 4.04 8.79
CA CYS A 132 -12.64 2.75 8.14
C CYS A 132 -13.54 1.71 8.81
N ALA A 133 -13.49 1.59 10.14
CA ALA A 133 -14.36 0.67 10.89
C ALA A 133 -15.85 1.00 10.66
N HIS A 134 -16.22 2.28 10.72
CA HIS A 134 -17.59 2.74 10.45
C HIS A 134 -18.06 2.33 9.05
N THR A 135 -17.23 2.53 8.03
CA THR A 135 -17.52 2.12 6.64
C THR A 135 -17.78 0.61 6.54
N LEU A 136 -17.03 -0.19 7.31
CA LEU A 136 -17.20 -1.64 7.41
C LEU A 136 -18.39 -2.06 8.30
N GLY A 137 -19.15 -1.10 8.82
CA GLY A 137 -20.27 -1.32 9.71
C GLY A 137 -19.86 -1.85 11.08
N ARG A 138 -18.74 -1.37 11.62
CA ARG A 138 -18.11 -1.79 12.88
C ARG A 138 -17.64 -0.57 13.68
N THR A 139 -17.30 -0.79 14.95
CA THR A 139 -16.57 0.18 15.78
C THR A 139 -15.17 -0.34 16.11
N MET A 140 -14.25 0.57 16.43
CA MET A 140 -12.91 0.21 16.90
C MET A 140 -12.92 -0.47 18.28
N GLU A 141 -14.00 -0.35 19.05
CA GLU A 141 -14.17 -1.05 20.33
C GLU A 141 -14.07 -2.57 20.20
N ASN A 142 -14.52 -3.14 19.07
CA ASN A 142 -14.45 -4.58 18.79
C ASN A 142 -13.00 -5.08 18.66
N PHE A 143 -12.06 -4.18 18.37
CA PHE A 143 -10.65 -4.47 18.15
C PHE A 143 -9.79 -4.04 19.34
N GLY A 144 -10.22 -3.00 20.06
CA GLY A 144 -9.49 -2.31 21.10
C GLY A 144 -9.22 -0.87 20.66
N VAL A 145 -9.63 0.11 21.46
CA VAL A 145 -9.56 1.55 21.12
C VAL A 145 -8.14 2.10 20.96
N SER A 146 -7.13 1.35 21.44
CA SER A 146 -5.71 1.65 21.25
C SER A 146 -5.12 1.01 19.99
N MET A 147 -5.85 0.13 19.32
CA MET A 147 -5.40 -0.58 18.13
C MET A 147 -5.49 0.33 16.91
N THR A 148 -4.41 0.38 16.12
CA THR A 148 -4.36 1.15 14.87
C THR A 148 -3.80 0.29 13.75
N PHE A 149 -4.48 0.29 12.62
CA PHE A 149 -3.99 -0.23 11.36
C PHE A 149 -3.51 0.95 10.51
N TRP A 150 -2.35 0.80 9.89
CA TRP A 150 -1.80 1.84 9.05
C TRP A 150 -1.48 1.37 7.64
N GLU A 151 -1.57 2.27 6.66
CA GLU A 151 -1.38 1.99 5.23
C GLU A 151 -0.04 1.31 4.94
N GLY A 152 1.05 1.84 5.50
CA GLY A 152 2.43 1.45 5.19
C GLY A 152 2.74 -0.05 5.25
N TYR A 153 1.94 -0.82 6.00
CA TYR A 153 2.14 -2.26 6.22
C TYR A 153 1.58 -3.21 5.15
N THR A 154 0.82 -2.75 4.15
CA THR A 154 0.18 -3.67 3.18
C THR A 154 -0.12 -2.98 1.86
N TRP A 155 0.49 -3.51 0.80
CA TRP A 155 0.39 -3.00 -0.56
C TRP A 155 -0.29 -3.98 -1.53
N ILE A 156 -0.45 -5.24 -1.12
CA ILE A 156 -1.12 -6.27 -1.93
C ILE A 156 -2.53 -6.44 -1.39
N LEU A 157 -3.52 -6.15 -2.23
CA LEU A 157 -4.94 -6.34 -1.94
C LEU A 157 -5.46 -7.49 -2.80
N GLU A 158 -6.10 -8.47 -2.17
CA GLU A 158 -6.68 -9.61 -2.87
C GLU A 158 -8.13 -9.33 -3.28
N LYS A 159 -8.47 -9.60 -4.54
CA LYS A 159 -9.79 -9.31 -5.11
C LYS A 159 -10.91 -9.94 -4.29
N GLU A 160 -10.76 -11.21 -3.91
CA GLU A 160 -11.76 -11.97 -3.17
C GLU A 160 -12.06 -11.32 -1.81
N ILE A 161 -11.04 -10.79 -1.15
CA ILE A 161 -11.19 -10.07 0.13
C ILE A 161 -11.91 -8.74 -0.08
N VAL A 162 -11.52 -7.98 -1.12
CA VAL A 162 -12.18 -6.71 -1.47
C VAL A 162 -13.65 -6.95 -1.82
N MET A 163 -13.97 -8.01 -2.56
CA MET A 163 -15.35 -8.36 -2.89
C MET A 163 -16.15 -8.76 -1.65
N ASP A 164 -15.58 -9.54 -0.73
CA ASP A 164 -16.26 -9.84 0.54
C ASP A 164 -16.44 -8.58 1.40
N MET A 165 -15.46 -7.68 1.42
CA MET A 165 -15.52 -6.40 2.12
C MET A 165 -16.68 -5.52 1.62
N VAL A 166 -16.78 -5.33 0.31
CA VAL A 166 -17.83 -4.52 -0.33
C VAL A 166 -19.21 -5.14 -0.12
N ASN A 167 -19.31 -6.48 -0.18
CA ASN A 167 -20.58 -7.19 -0.04
C ASN A 167 -20.99 -7.46 1.42
N SER A 168 -20.14 -7.11 2.39
CA SER A 168 -20.44 -7.36 3.80
C SER A 168 -21.55 -6.45 4.31
N PRO A 169 -22.60 -7.00 4.95
CA PRO A 169 -23.66 -6.19 5.53
C PRO A 169 -23.12 -5.38 6.70
N SER A 170 -23.58 -4.14 6.84
CA SER A 170 -23.27 -3.31 7.99
C SER A 170 -24.02 -3.79 9.23
N ARG A 171 -23.33 -3.86 10.38
CA ARG A 171 -23.96 -4.13 11.68
C ARG A 171 -24.46 -2.86 12.36
N LEU A 172 -23.88 -1.70 12.03
CA LEU A 172 -24.25 -0.40 12.57
C LEU A 172 -25.42 0.23 11.81
N GLU A 173 -25.46 0.02 10.49
CA GLU A 173 -26.44 0.61 9.59
C GLU A 173 -27.05 -0.47 8.67
N PRO A 174 -27.88 -1.39 9.23
CA PRO A 174 -28.46 -2.47 8.43
C PRO A 174 -29.22 -1.93 7.22
N GLY A 175 -28.96 -2.50 6.04
CA GLY A 175 -29.61 -2.11 4.78
C GLY A 175 -28.97 -0.94 4.02
N VAL A 176 -28.01 -0.22 4.61
CA VAL A 176 -27.22 0.79 3.88
C VAL A 176 -26.10 0.09 3.12
N GLU A 177 -25.91 0.37 1.83
CA GLU A 177 -24.85 -0.24 1.01
C GLU A 177 -23.45 0.26 1.35
N PHE A 178 -22.41 -0.56 1.10
CA PHE A 178 -21.01 -0.23 1.41
C PHE A 178 -20.58 1.12 0.84
N TRP A 179 -20.91 1.40 -0.41
CA TRP A 179 -20.48 2.63 -1.08
C TRP A 179 -21.13 3.88 -0.50
N ILE A 180 -22.37 3.79 -0.02
CA ILE A 180 -23.01 4.90 0.69
C ILE A 180 -22.29 5.16 2.02
N ARG A 181 -21.95 4.10 2.77
CA ARG A 181 -21.17 4.23 4.02
C ARG A 181 -19.78 4.79 3.75
N LEU A 182 -19.14 4.36 2.65
CA LEU A 182 -17.84 4.85 2.20
C LEU A 182 -17.89 6.34 1.96
N LEU A 183 -18.90 6.84 1.23
CA LEU A 183 -19.08 8.27 0.99
C LEU A 183 -19.34 9.05 2.28
N ASN A 184 -20.16 8.49 3.17
CA ASN A 184 -20.55 9.12 4.43
C ASN A 184 -19.55 8.93 5.58
N ALA A 185 -18.41 8.27 5.34
CA ALA A 185 -17.43 8.03 6.40
C ALA A 185 -17.01 9.36 7.07
N PRO A 186 -16.93 9.41 8.41
CA PRO A 186 -16.81 10.64 9.19
C PRO A 186 -15.43 11.33 9.07
N SER A 187 -14.45 10.66 8.49
CA SER A 187 -13.10 11.17 8.24
C SER A 187 -12.57 10.63 6.91
N ASP A 188 -11.34 11.02 6.58
CA ASP A 188 -10.56 10.39 5.52
C ASP A 188 -10.40 8.89 5.81
N ILE A 189 -10.22 8.11 4.76
CA ILE A 189 -10.02 6.67 4.81
C ILE A 189 -8.83 6.28 3.94
N PHE A 190 -8.18 5.17 4.28
CA PHE A 190 -7.23 4.50 3.41
C PHE A 190 -7.75 3.09 3.10
N GLU A 191 -7.73 2.70 1.83
CA GLU A 191 -8.24 1.42 1.33
C GLU A 191 -7.47 0.25 1.96
N SER A 192 -6.17 0.42 2.16
CA SER A 192 -5.32 -0.53 2.87
C SER A 192 -5.74 -0.66 4.35
N CYS A 193 -6.15 0.41 5.02
CA CYS A 193 -6.69 0.34 6.39
C CYS A 193 -8.05 -0.38 6.42
N LEU A 194 -8.96 -0.07 5.49
CA LEU A 194 -10.23 -0.79 5.31
C LEU A 194 -9.99 -2.30 5.14
N PHE A 195 -9.08 -2.66 4.25
CA PHE A 195 -8.72 -4.05 3.96
C PHE A 195 -8.22 -4.79 5.21
N LYS A 196 -7.32 -4.17 5.98
CA LYS A 196 -6.74 -4.76 7.20
C LYS A 196 -7.77 -4.94 8.30
N ILE A 197 -8.58 -3.91 8.56
CA ILE A 197 -9.65 -3.95 9.56
C ILE A 197 -10.68 -5.01 9.16
N HIS A 198 -11.01 -5.13 7.87
CA HIS A 198 -11.93 -6.16 7.38
C HIS A 198 -11.39 -7.57 7.64
N ILE A 199 -10.12 -7.85 7.30
CA ILE A 199 -9.49 -9.15 7.59
C ILE A 199 -9.48 -9.43 9.09
N ALA A 200 -9.03 -8.48 9.90
CA ALA A 200 -8.99 -8.64 11.36
C ALA A 200 -10.39 -8.94 11.91
N GLY A 201 -11.40 -8.21 11.44
CA GLY A 201 -12.80 -8.38 11.86
C GLY A 201 -13.36 -9.73 11.44
N ARG A 202 -13.09 -10.17 10.22
CA ARG A 202 -13.46 -11.50 9.74
C ARG A 202 -12.77 -12.60 10.51
N LYS A 203 -11.49 -12.46 10.88
CA LYS A 203 -10.80 -13.45 11.71
C LYS A 203 -11.38 -13.57 13.12
N GLN A 204 -11.79 -12.47 13.73
CA GLN A 204 -12.47 -12.50 15.03
C GLN A 204 -13.82 -13.23 14.93
N GLU A 205 -14.61 -12.96 13.89
CA GLU A 205 -15.90 -13.62 13.62
C GLU A 205 -15.76 -15.12 13.28
N GLN A 206 -14.76 -15.44 12.46
CA GLN A 206 -14.52 -16.77 11.91
C GLN A 206 -13.72 -17.68 12.84
N SER A 207 -13.41 -17.24 14.07
CA SER A 207 -13.06 -18.17 15.16
C SER A 207 -14.12 -19.27 15.38
N SER A 208 -15.29 -19.16 14.72
CA SER A 208 -16.38 -20.14 14.65
C SER A 208 -16.70 -20.74 13.25
N SER A 209 -16.00 -20.40 12.15
CA SER A 209 -16.29 -20.97 10.81
C SER A 209 -15.07 -21.19 9.90
N THR A 210 -15.14 -22.25 9.07
CA THR A 210 -14.07 -22.84 8.25
C THR A 210 -13.75 -22.09 6.94
N SER A 211 -13.87 -20.76 6.90
CA SER A 211 -13.48 -20.01 5.69
C SER A 211 -11.96 -19.97 5.54
N ALA A 212 -11.42 -20.79 4.62
CA ALA A 212 -9.99 -20.83 4.30
C ALA A 212 -9.45 -19.48 3.77
N LEU A 213 -10.34 -18.55 3.41
CA LEU A 213 -9.98 -17.25 2.84
C LEU A 213 -9.15 -16.40 3.83
N TYR A 214 -9.48 -16.45 5.12
CA TYR A 214 -8.87 -15.59 6.16
C TYR A 214 -7.89 -16.33 7.08
N THR A 215 -7.85 -17.66 7.03
CA THR A 215 -6.98 -18.47 7.89
C THR A 215 -5.51 -18.29 7.56
N LYS A 216 -5.18 -18.02 6.28
CA LYS A 216 -3.79 -17.76 5.83
C LYS A 216 -3.17 -16.48 6.40
N TYR A 217 -3.98 -15.50 6.79
CA TYR A 217 -3.50 -14.23 7.31
C TYR A 217 -3.07 -14.33 8.77
N LYS A 218 -1.92 -13.77 9.10
CA LYS A 218 -1.51 -13.50 10.49
C LYS A 218 -1.88 -12.06 10.82
N VAL A 219 -2.47 -11.80 11.98
CA VAL A 219 -2.70 -10.44 12.47
C VAL A 219 -1.80 -10.26 13.68
N GLN A 220 -0.80 -9.38 13.57
CA GLN A 220 0.29 -9.29 14.55
C GLN A 220 0.57 -7.84 14.95
N ASN A 221 0.93 -7.65 16.21
CA ASN A 221 1.39 -6.37 16.71
C ASN A 221 2.83 -6.13 16.24
N MET A 222 3.09 -5.02 15.56
CA MET A 222 4.41 -4.67 15.03
C MET A 222 5.43 -4.46 16.15
N LYS A 223 5.06 -3.76 17.22
CA LYS A 223 5.94 -3.54 18.37
C LYS A 223 6.37 -4.87 18.98
N ASP A 224 5.41 -5.73 19.32
CA ASP A 224 5.71 -6.99 19.99
C ASP A 224 6.62 -7.87 19.12
N ALA A 225 6.35 -7.94 17.81
CA ALA A 225 7.19 -8.69 16.88
C ALA A 225 8.62 -8.14 16.77
N LEU A 226 8.80 -6.81 16.82
CA LEU A 226 10.12 -6.19 16.87
C LEU A 226 10.85 -6.49 18.19
N LEU A 227 10.14 -6.44 19.33
CA LEU A 227 10.70 -6.79 20.64
C LEU A 227 11.18 -8.25 20.67
N ASP A 228 10.36 -9.18 20.17
CA ASP A 228 10.70 -10.60 20.07
C ASP A 228 11.93 -10.84 19.19
N PHE A 229 12.18 -9.97 18.21
CA PHE A 229 13.37 -10.00 17.35
C PHE A 229 14.63 -9.36 17.97
N GLY A 230 14.51 -8.79 19.17
CA GLY A 230 15.61 -8.08 19.83
C GLY A 230 15.84 -6.65 19.32
N LEU A 231 14.83 -6.04 18.67
CA LEU A 231 14.87 -4.69 18.12
C LEU A 231 14.32 -3.62 19.09
N GLU A 232 14.18 -3.93 20.39
CA GLU A 232 13.71 -2.98 21.41
C GLU A 232 14.51 -1.67 21.44
N ALA A 233 15.84 -1.77 21.39
CA ALA A 233 16.71 -0.60 21.36
C ALA A 233 16.48 0.28 20.13
N ALA A 234 16.12 -0.33 18.99
CA ALA A 234 15.78 0.36 17.75
C ALA A 234 14.41 1.04 17.86
N TYR A 235 13.43 0.32 18.41
CA TYR A 235 12.09 0.84 18.66
C TYR A 235 12.09 2.06 19.58
N ASN A 236 12.90 2.04 20.65
CA ASN A 236 12.98 3.15 21.61
C ASN A 236 13.63 4.43 21.05
N ARG A 237 14.15 4.41 19.81
CA ARG A 237 14.68 5.59 19.10
C ARG A 237 13.65 6.34 18.29
N LEU A 238 12.46 5.76 18.12
CA LEU A 238 11.40 6.40 17.38
C LEU A 238 11.08 7.75 18.05
N PRO A 239 11.11 8.86 17.30
CA PRO A 239 10.83 10.17 17.87
C PRO A 239 9.36 10.26 18.29
N ALA A 240 9.08 11.10 19.28
CA ALA A 240 7.70 11.43 19.64
C ALA A 240 6.95 11.97 18.41
N LYS A 241 5.68 11.56 18.26
CA LYS A 241 4.82 11.84 17.10
C LYS A 241 5.31 11.21 15.79
N ALA A 242 6.12 10.15 15.85
CA ALA A 242 6.28 9.28 14.70
C ALA A 242 4.92 8.69 14.36
N ASP A 243 4.43 8.98 13.16
CA ASP A 243 3.09 8.56 12.75
C ASP A 243 3.02 7.03 12.53
N VAL A 244 4.09 6.37 12.06
CA VAL A 244 4.02 5.00 11.50
C VAL A 244 5.34 4.24 11.59
N ILE A 245 5.50 3.20 12.41
CA ILE A 245 6.81 2.51 12.57
C ILE A 245 7.54 2.17 11.24
N TYR A 246 6.82 1.73 10.21
CA TYR A 246 7.39 1.37 8.90
C TYR A 246 8.17 2.48 8.19
N GLU A 247 7.73 3.73 8.36
CA GLU A 247 8.39 4.89 7.74
C GLU A 247 9.72 5.21 8.44
N TRP A 248 9.92 4.72 9.66
CA TRP A 248 10.99 5.13 10.56
C TRP A 248 11.99 3.98 10.77
N PHE A 249 11.97 2.94 9.93
CA PHE A 249 13.01 1.91 9.91
C PHE A 249 14.42 2.52 9.75
N PHE A 250 14.55 3.71 9.16
CA PHE A 250 15.80 4.48 9.13
C PHE A 250 16.35 4.84 10.52
N TYR A 251 15.50 5.11 11.51
CA TYR A 251 15.94 5.32 12.90
C TYR A 251 16.49 4.04 13.52
N MET A 252 16.03 2.88 13.04
CA MET A 252 16.50 1.56 13.46
C MET A 252 17.82 1.17 12.77
N LEU A 253 18.13 1.77 11.63
CA LEU A 253 19.35 1.51 10.84
C LEU A 253 20.59 2.23 11.36
N GLN A 254 20.49 3.08 12.39
CA GLN A 254 21.64 3.88 12.87
C GLN A 254 22.77 3.05 13.51
N GLU A 255 22.54 1.77 13.82
CA GLU A 255 23.58 0.85 14.30
C GLU A 255 23.66 -0.40 13.42
N GLU A 256 24.89 -0.78 13.04
CA GLU A 256 25.13 -1.94 12.17
C GLU A 256 24.55 -3.25 12.74
N ARG A 257 24.63 -3.47 14.05
CA ARG A 257 24.04 -4.64 14.71
C ARG A 257 22.51 -4.69 14.57
N LEU A 258 21.85 -3.53 14.60
CA LEU A 258 20.39 -3.44 14.46
C LEU A 258 19.96 -3.61 13.00
N GLN A 259 20.80 -3.20 12.05
CA GLN A 259 20.58 -3.44 10.63
C GLN A 259 20.43 -4.94 10.32
N ASP A 260 21.35 -5.79 10.78
CA ASP A 260 21.30 -7.22 10.46
C ASP A 260 20.05 -7.90 11.07
N LEU A 261 19.66 -7.50 12.28
CA LEU A 261 18.41 -7.97 12.92
C LEU A 261 17.17 -7.51 12.15
N LEU A 262 17.14 -6.25 11.70
CA LEU A 262 16.03 -5.72 10.92
C LEU A 262 15.92 -6.42 9.55
N ILE A 263 17.04 -6.66 8.88
CA ILE A 263 17.07 -7.40 7.61
C ILE A 263 16.46 -8.80 7.80
N GLU A 264 16.82 -9.49 8.88
CA GLU A 264 16.29 -10.82 9.15
C GLU A 264 14.80 -10.78 9.53
N PHE A 265 14.38 -9.76 10.28
CA PHE A 265 12.96 -9.49 10.57
C PHE A 265 12.15 -9.37 9.27
N LEU A 266 12.63 -8.55 8.32
CA LEU A 266 11.98 -8.35 7.02
C LEU A 266 11.89 -9.65 6.21
N ARG A 267 12.95 -10.47 6.23
CA ARG A 267 12.94 -11.77 5.53
C ARG A 267 11.94 -12.75 6.14
N GLN A 268 11.93 -12.87 7.46
CA GLN A 268 11.06 -13.80 8.16
C GLN A 268 9.58 -13.46 7.94
N HIS A 269 9.24 -12.16 7.97
CA HIS A 269 7.87 -11.70 7.83
C HIS A 269 7.48 -11.38 6.38
N LYS A 270 8.42 -11.51 5.45
CA LYS A 270 8.21 -11.26 4.01
C LYS A 270 7.73 -9.83 3.76
N ASP A 271 8.32 -8.89 4.51
CA ASP A 271 8.09 -7.48 4.37
C ASP A 271 9.04 -6.96 3.27
N PHE A 272 8.48 -6.78 2.09
CA PHE A 272 9.22 -6.46 0.87
C PHE A 272 9.20 -4.97 0.51
N PHE A 273 8.54 -4.15 1.32
CA PHE A 273 8.37 -2.73 1.04
C PHE A 273 9.11 -1.93 2.13
N VAL A 274 9.46 -0.67 1.87
CA VAL A 274 9.79 0.32 2.90
C VAL A 274 9.41 1.68 2.32
N HIS A 275 8.90 2.59 3.14
CA HIS A 275 8.62 3.97 2.71
C HIS A 275 9.91 4.79 2.81
N PHE A 276 10.39 5.36 1.71
CA PHE A 276 11.61 6.18 1.68
C PHE A 276 11.27 7.65 1.58
N LYS A 277 11.28 8.39 2.70
CA LYS A 277 11.21 9.85 2.63
C LYS A 277 12.61 10.46 2.59
N PRO A 278 12.85 11.51 1.79
CA PRO A 278 14.15 12.18 1.71
C PRO A 278 14.72 12.56 3.08
N GLU A 279 13.87 13.07 3.98
CA GLU A 279 14.28 13.45 5.34
C GLU A 279 14.83 12.29 6.19
N PHE A 280 14.50 11.04 5.85
CA PHE A 280 14.97 9.86 6.58
C PHE A 280 16.28 9.29 6.07
N ILE A 281 16.64 9.59 4.82
CA ILE A 281 17.87 9.09 4.20
C ILE A 281 19.09 9.77 4.80
N ASP A 282 18.97 11.06 5.10
CA ASP A 282 20.03 11.84 5.74
C ASP A 282 20.28 11.42 7.20
N LEU A 283 19.42 10.57 7.79
CA LEU A 283 19.56 10.07 9.16
C LEU A 283 20.53 8.89 9.30
N VAL A 284 20.86 8.22 8.20
CA VAL A 284 21.63 6.96 8.22
C VAL A 284 22.93 7.19 7.48
N ASP A 285 24.05 6.70 8.04
CA ASP A 285 25.32 6.71 7.33
C ASP A 285 25.17 6.03 5.97
N ARG A 286 25.74 6.65 4.94
CA ARG A 286 25.60 6.19 3.56
C ARG A 286 26.04 4.74 3.37
N ASN A 287 27.13 4.30 4.01
CA ASN A 287 27.59 2.92 3.87
C ASN A 287 26.63 1.93 4.51
N ILE A 288 26.05 2.32 5.65
CA ILE A 288 25.04 1.53 6.33
C ILE A 288 23.79 1.43 5.46
N LEU A 289 23.29 2.54 4.91
CA LEU A 289 22.13 2.54 4.01
C LEU A 289 22.38 1.70 2.74
N GLU A 290 23.54 1.86 2.09
CA GLU A 290 23.92 1.03 0.93
C GLU A 290 24.01 -0.46 1.28
N SER A 291 24.53 -0.81 2.46
CA SER A 291 24.55 -2.19 2.97
C SER A 291 23.14 -2.73 3.21
N PHE A 292 22.27 -1.95 3.87
CA PHE A 292 20.89 -2.33 4.14
C PHE A 292 20.15 -2.62 2.84
N LEU A 293 20.17 -1.67 1.91
CA LEU A 293 19.51 -1.80 0.62
C LEU A 293 19.93 -3.11 -0.05
N ARG A 294 21.24 -3.36 -0.17
CA ARG A 294 21.79 -4.58 -0.81
C ARG A 294 21.35 -5.89 -0.16
N LYS A 295 21.26 -5.93 1.17
CA LYS A 295 21.04 -7.17 1.93
C LYS A 295 19.56 -7.44 2.22
N ALA A 296 18.77 -6.38 2.39
CA ALA A 296 17.36 -6.48 2.74
C ALA A 296 16.55 -7.08 1.57
N PRO A 297 15.46 -7.81 1.86
CA PRO A 297 14.61 -8.38 0.82
C PRO A 297 13.71 -7.32 0.15
N LEU A 298 14.15 -6.06 0.03
CA LEU A 298 13.32 -4.98 -0.50
C LEU A 298 13.07 -5.16 -1.99
N ALA A 299 11.79 -5.11 -2.37
CA ALA A 299 11.34 -5.22 -3.74
C ALA A 299 10.79 -3.90 -4.28
N MET A 300 10.29 -3.03 -3.41
CA MET A 300 9.72 -1.73 -3.79
C MET A 300 9.88 -0.72 -2.65
N THR A 301 10.12 0.53 -3.02
CA THR A 301 10.06 1.69 -2.11
C THR A 301 8.85 2.52 -2.43
N VAL A 302 8.28 3.19 -1.44
CA VAL A 302 7.12 4.08 -1.67
C VAL A 302 7.43 5.52 -1.27
N CYS A 303 6.89 6.44 -2.08
CA CYS A 303 6.73 7.89 -2.01
C CYS A 303 7.95 8.83 -2.00
N GLY A 304 7.79 9.98 -2.68
CA GLY A 304 8.64 11.17 -2.60
C GLY A 304 9.98 11.12 -3.33
N ALA A 305 10.26 10.05 -4.09
CA ALA A 305 11.60 9.87 -4.65
C ALA A 305 11.97 10.82 -5.80
N ASN A 306 11.05 11.69 -6.21
CA ASN A 306 11.33 12.85 -7.05
C ASN A 306 12.38 13.81 -6.44
N THR A 307 12.76 13.63 -5.17
CA THR A 307 13.84 14.38 -4.51
C THR A 307 14.97 13.52 -3.93
N LEU A 308 15.05 12.22 -4.22
CA LEU A 308 16.23 11.44 -3.82
C LEU A 308 17.48 11.99 -4.52
N PRO A 309 18.57 12.27 -3.80
CA PRO A 309 19.81 12.65 -4.43
C PRO A 309 20.22 11.59 -5.44
N VAL A 310 20.50 12.03 -6.67
CA VAL A 310 20.91 11.20 -7.81
C VAL A 310 22.08 10.29 -7.45
N ASP A 311 22.84 10.56 -6.38
CA ASP A 311 24.09 9.89 -6.04
C ASP A 311 23.97 8.66 -5.13
N VAL A 312 22.86 8.44 -4.41
CA VAL A 312 22.71 7.29 -3.48
C VAL A 312 22.44 5.97 -4.24
N ILE A 313 21.88 6.10 -5.45
CA ILE A 313 21.37 5.01 -6.28
C ILE A 313 22.38 4.44 -7.32
N PRO A 314 23.21 5.25 -8.02
CA PRO A 314 24.05 4.80 -9.13
C PRO A 314 25.17 3.86 -8.71
N SER A 315 25.71 3.97 -7.50
CA SER A 315 26.82 3.12 -7.03
C SER A 315 26.43 1.64 -6.90
N ALA A 316 25.15 1.34 -6.65
CA ALA A 316 24.61 -0.01 -6.63
C ALA A 316 24.22 -0.52 -8.04
N GLN A 317 23.70 0.36 -8.90
CA GLN A 317 23.35 0.07 -10.30
C GLN A 317 24.59 -0.22 -11.17
N LEU A 318 25.67 0.55 -11.02
CA LEU A 318 26.90 0.42 -11.81
C LEU A 318 27.61 -0.93 -11.63
N LYS A 319 27.33 -1.65 -10.54
CA LYS A 319 27.89 -2.99 -10.27
C LYS A 319 26.96 -4.13 -10.72
N GLY A 320 25.88 -3.83 -11.45
CA GLY A 320 24.93 -4.83 -11.97
C GLY A 320 24.11 -5.54 -10.88
N ALA A 321 24.07 -5.01 -9.66
CA ALA A 321 23.39 -5.66 -8.54
C ALA A 321 21.90 -5.27 -8.44
N TRP A 322 21.47 -4.19 -9.12
CA TRP A 322 20.14 -3.58 -9.00
C TRP A 322 19.63 -3.09 -10.35
N ASN A 323 18.38 -3.40 -10.70
CA ASN A 323 17.65 -2.83 -11.84
C ASN A 323 16.54 -1.90 -11.32
N MET A 324 16.91 -0.68 -10.93
CA MET A 324 15.94 0.37 -10.67
C MET A 324 15.50 1.03 -11.97
N THR A 325 14.19 1.24 -12.12
CA THR A 325 13.61 2.02 -13.21
C THR A 325 13.15 3.37 -12.64
N TYR A 326 13.71 4.45 -13.16
CA TYR A 326 13.25 5.81 -12.84
C TYR A 326 11.94 6.15 -13.58
N MET A 327 11.10 6.96 -12.95
CA MET A 327 10.10 7.82 -13.62
C MET A 327 10.47 9.26 -13.37
#